data_AF-A0A1S6IPM2-F1
#
_entry.id   AF-A0A1S6IPM2-F1
#
_cell.length_a   1.000
_cell.length_b   1.000
_cell.length_c   1.000
_cell.angle_alpha   90.00
_cell.angle_beta   90.00
_cell.angle_gamma   90.00
#
_symmetry.space_group_name_H-M   'P 1'
#
loop_
_entity.id
_entity.type
_entity.pdbx_description
1 polymer ?
#
loop_
_entity_poly.entity_id
_entity_poly.type
_entity_poly.pdbx_seq_one_letter_code
_entity_poly.pdbx_strand_id
1 'polypeptide(L)'
;MSENKKSRVQRNKTKNNRSDLILKLSIGLLAMALIILMFEFFYPGSNQDPEGDILAGMDQQEESSSVMASSSSPESIETKESESEAKKEESKEESKEKPKEEPKKEDEIIEVASDDPNVIKAYSGEWEPVETSQGGPHVTNYEDGSADRIEIRRATSQVTGVSEDDMIEYWVGSDGGAEDKVTSTILETSTQRYYKVYLTWNDGQGWQVTRYEEIYDFIQ
;
A
#
# COMPACT_ATOMS: atom_id res chain seq x y z
N MET A 1 55.09 28.94 -45.20
CA MET A 1 53.87 29.34 -44.47
C MET A 1 53.15 28.08 -44.01
N SER A 2 52.94 27.89 -42.71
CA SER A 2 52.13 26.77 -42.18
C SER A 2 51.05 27.35 -41.29
N GLU A 3 49.81 27.30 -41.76
CA GLU A 3 48.63 27.79 -41.03
C GLU A 3 48.18 26.79 -39.96
N ASN A 4 48.00 27.31 -38.75
CA ASN A 4 47.55 26.58 -37.58
C ASN A 4 46.01 26.59 -37.53
N LYS A 5 45.36 25.44 -37.77
CA LYS A 5 43.90 25.27 -37.62
C LYS A 5 43.53 25.15 -36.13
N LYS A 6 42.94 26.21 -35.55
CA LYS A 6 42.27 26.12 -34.25
C LYS A 6 40.81 25.69 -34.42
N SER A 7 40.46 24.55 -33.80
CA SER A 7 39.11 23.98 -33.72
C SER A 7 38.16 24.88 -32.91
N ARG A 8 36.91 25.03 -33.40
CA ARG A 8 35.85 25.89 -32.87
C ARG A 8 34.87 25.12 -31.99
N VAL A 9 35.28 24.58 -30.85
CA VAL A 9 34.32 23.99 -29.88
C VAL A 9 34.70 24.35 -28.45
N GLN A 10 34.32 25.56 -28.00
CA GLN A 10 34.20 25.89 -26.57
C GLN A 10 33.23 27.05 -26.36
N ARG A 11 32.01 26.74 -25.91
CA ARG A 11 31.06 27.54 -25.10
C ARG A 11 29.71 26.84 -25.20
N ASN A 12 29.20 26.19 -24.15
CA ASN A 12 28.64 26.83 -22.97
C ASN A 12 28.67 25.86 -21.77
N LYS A 13 29.29 26.27 -20.65
CA LYS A 13 29.00 25.73 -19.32
C LYS A 13 28.38 26.87 -18.52
N THR A 14 27.05 26.87 -18.39
CA THR A 14 26.34 27.75 -17.47
C THR A 14 26.59 27.23 -16.06
N LYS A 15 27.30 28.02 -15.27
CA LYS A 15 27.63 27.74 -13.87
C LYS A 15 26.47 28.25 -13.02
N ASN A 16 25.64 27.36 -12.51
CA ASN A 16 24.48 27.74 -11.70
C ASN A 16 24.93 27.83 -10.24
N ASN A 17 25.35 29.01 -9.81
CA ASN A 17 25.83 29.33 -8.45
C ASN A 17 24.71 29.45 -7.39
N ARG A 18 23.61 28.71 -7.54
CA ARG A 18 22.45 28.76 -6.62
C ARG A 18 22.51 27.71 -5.50
N SER A 19 23.44 26.75 -5.57
CA SER A 19 23.58 25.66 -4.59
C SER A 19 23.95 26.15 -3.19
N ASP A 20 24.87 27.12 -3.09
CA ASP A 20 25.40 27.56 -1.78
C ASP A 20 24.37 28.38 -1.00
N LEU A 21 23.41 29.01 -1.70
CA LEU A 21 22.31 29.74 -1.08
C LEU A 21 21.23 28.78 -0.58
N ILE A 22 20.89 27.75 -1.37
CA ILE A 22 19.92 26.72 -1.00
C ILE A 22 20.41 25.91 0.21
N LEU A 23 21.69 25.57 0.25
CA LEU A 23 22.27 24.82 1.37
C LEU A 23 22.25 25.61 2.68
N LYS A 24 22.53 26.92 2.64
CA LYS A 24 22.45 27.78 3.83
C LYS A 24 21.01 28.03 4.26
N LEU A 25 20.07 28.09 3.32
CA LEU A 25 18.64 28.22 3.59
C LEU A 25 18.07 26.99 4.29
N SER A 26 18.44 25.77 3.85
CA SER A 26 17.95 24.52 4.45
C SER A 26 18.48 24.32 5.88
N ILE A 27 19.75 24.64 6.13
CA ILE A 27 20.35 24.60 7.48
C ILE A 27 19.68 25.62 8.42
N GLY A 28 19.37 26.82 7.92
CA GLY A 28 18.64 27.83 8.70
C GLY A 28 17.22 27.39 9.08
N LEU A 29 16.51 26.76 8.13
CA LEU A 29 15.16 26.22 8.38
C LEU A 29 15.18 25.11 9.43
N LEU A 30 16.15 24.20 9.36
CA LEU A 30 16.29 23.10 10.32
C LEU A 30 16.56 23.62 11.75
N ALA A 31 17.44 24.61 11.89
CA ALA A 31 17.74 25.24 13.18
C ALA A 31 16.52 26.00 13.75
N MET A 32 15.74 26.66 12.90
CA MET A 32 14.52 27.37 13.31
C MET A 32 13.44 26.41 13.83
N ALA A 33 13.24 25.26 13.17
CA ALA A 33 12.29 24.25 13.62
C ALA A 33 12.65 23.69 15.01
N LEU A 34 13.94 23.47 15.28
CA LEU A 34 14.39 23.02 16.61
C LEU A 34 14.16 24.08 17.69
N ILE A 35 14.31 25.36 17.37
CA ILE A 35 14.03 26.45 18.32
C ILE A 35 12.53 26.51 18.65
N ILE A 36 11.64 26.29 17.67
CA ILE A 36 10.19 26.27 17.88
C ILE A 36 9.80 25.12 18.82
N LEU A 37 10.33 23.92 18.60
CA LEU A 37 10.13 22.77 19.50
C LEU A 37 10.63 23.03 20.93
N MET A 38 11.72 23.78 21.08
CA MET A 38 12.24 24.19 22.40
C MET A 38 11.36 25.26 23.07
N PHE A 39 10.72 26.13 22.29
CA PHE A 39 9.78 27.14 22.79
C PHE A 39 8.48 26.50 23.29
N GLU A 40 7.98 25.47 22.60
CA GLU A 40 6.80 24.70 23.02
C GLU A 40 7.01 24.03 24.39
N PHE A 41 8.23 23.62 24.70
CA PHE A 41 8.57 23.04 26.01
C PHE A 41 8.60 24.08 27.14
N PHE A 42 8.85 25.37 26.83
CA PHE A 42 8.98 26.43 27.84
C PHE A 42 7.69 27.21 28.10
N TYR A 43 6.62 27.00 27.32
CA TYR A 43 5.35 27.72 27.45
C TYR A 43 4.12 26.77 27.51
N PRO A 44 3.89 26.08 28.64
CA PRO A 44 2.68 25.29 28.83
C PRO A 44 1.47 26.20 29.17
N GLY A 45 0.70 26.55 28.14
CA GLY A 45 -0.75 26.75 28.22
C GLY A 45 -1.31 28.07 28.77
N SER A 46 -2.09 28.77 27.95
CA SER A 46 -3.25 29.53 28.42
C SER A 46 -4.37 29.46 27.39
N ASN A 47 -5.11 28.35 27.37
CA ASN A 47 -6.39 28.27 26.67
C ASN A 47 -7.51 28.37 27.71
N GLN A 48 -8.34 29.40 27.54
CA GLN A 48 -9.64 29.55 28.16
C GLN A 48 -10.68 28.99 27.18
N ASP A 49 -11.47 28.03 27.61
CA ASP A 49 -12.70 27.64 26.93
C ASP A 49 -13.81 28.67 27.21
N PRO A 50 -14.78 28.83 26.30
CA PRO A 50 -16.13 29.14 26.74
C PRO A 50 -17.17 28.16 26.19
N GLU A 51 -18.07 27.82 27.10
CA GLU A 51 -19.31 27.06 26.96
C GLU A 51 -20.31 27.65 25.95
N GLY A 52 -21.28 26.83 25.53
CA GLY A 52 -22.44 27.27 24.77
C GLY A 52 -23.54 26.20 24.66
N ASP A 53 -24.30 26.05 25.74
CA ASP A 53 -25.61 25.36 25.81
C ASP A 53 -26.70 26.22 25.16
N ILE A 54 -27.62 25.63 24.38
CA ILE A 54 -29.06 25.98 24.34
C ILE A 54 -29.88 24.95 23.54
N LEU A 55 -30.81 24.31 24.26
CA LEU A 55 -31.98 23.58 23.75
C LEU A 55 -33.16 24.55 23.52
N ALA A 56 -33.93 24.37 22.44
CA ALA A 56 -35.40 24.47 22.40
C ALA A 56 -35.92 24.31 20.96
N GLY A 57 -36.76 23.29 20.73
CA GLY A 57 -37.39 23.01 19.45
C GLY A 57 -38.68 23.80 19.19
N MET A 58 -39.18 23.69 17.96
CA MET A 58 -40.60 23.57 17.64
C MET A 58 -40.79 23.06 16.20
N ASP A 59 -41.71 22.10 16.12
CA ASP A 59 -42.07 21.20 15.03
C ASP A 59 -42.88 21.86 13.90
N GLN A 60 -42.65 21.43 12.66
CA GLN A 60 -43.71 21.05 11.69
C GLN A 60 -43.14 20.38 10.42
N GLN A 61 -43.16 19.04 10.45
CA GLN A 61 -43.75 18.07 9.50
C GLN A 61 -43.49 18.06 7.97
N GLU A 62 -43.44 16.80 7.48
CA GLU A 62 -43.55 16.23 6.11
C GLU A 62 -42.23 16.08 5.34
N GLU A 63 -41.84 14.94 4.76
CA GLU A 63 -42.17 13.51 4.81
C GLU A 63 -41.06 12.84 3.97
N SER A 64 -40.76 11.57 4.26
CA SER A 64 -40.28 10.55 3.29
C SER A 64 -38.79 10.19 3.25
N SER A 65 -38.55 8.97 3.76
CA SER A 65 -37.61 7.93 3.29
C SER A 65 -36.11 8.16 3.50
N SER A 66 -35.27 7.19 3.88
CA SER A 66 -35.41 5.84 4.43
C SER A 66 -33.97 5.40 4.78
N VAL A 67 -33.76 5.02 6.05
CA VAL A 67 -32.74 4.09 6.64
C VAL A 67 -31.28 4.23 6.20
N MET A 68 -30.39 4.85 6.99
CA MET A 68 -29.65 4.31 8.15
C MET A 68 -28.97 2.95 7.96
N ALA A 69 -27.63 3.02 8.01
CA ALA A 69 -26.71 1.95 8.32
C ALA A 69 -26.44 1.87 9.83
N SER A 70 -25.91 0.72 10.23
CA SER A 70 -25.01 0.49 11.37
C SER A 70 -25.61 -0.07 12.67
N SER A 71 -25.42 -1.38 12.82
CA SER A 71 -24.72 -2.06 13.93
C SER A 71 -24.46 -1.27 15.22
N SER A 72 -24.93 -1.81 16.35
CA SER A 72 -24.15 -1.90 17.59
C SER A 72 -24.81 -2.85 18.61
N SER A 73 -23.99 -3.74 19.17
CA SER A 73 -24.15 -4.41 20.48
C SER A 73 -23.68 -3.42 21.59
N PRO A 74 -23.69 -3.67 22.93
CA PRO A 74 -24.03 -4.89 23.71
C PRO A 74 -24.75 -4.65 25.09
N GLU A 75 -24.94 -5.75 25.85
CA GLU A 75 -25.20 -5.89 27.31
C GLU A 75 -26.57 -5.42 27.88
N SER A 76 -27.23 -6.05 28.86
CA SER A 76 -26.87 -7.06 29.86
C SER A 76 -28.13 -7.65 30.58
N ILE A 77 -28.02 -8.92 31.02
CA ILE A 77 -28.46 -9.52 32.33
C ILE A 77 -29.92 -10.02 32.61
N GLU A 78 -29.93 -11.29 33.08
CA GLU A 78 -30.89 -12.10 33.91
C GLU A 78 -32.29 -12.48 33.36
N THR A 79 -32.72 -13.75 33.36
CA THR A 79 -32.98 -14.57 34.57
C THR A 79 -33.09 -16.09 34.26
N LYS A 80 -32.55 -16.92 35.18
CA LYS A 80 -32.82 -18.34 35.55
C LYS A 80 -34.31 -18.79 35.42
N GLU A 81 -34.77 -20.05 35.26
CA GLU A 81 -34.31 -21.43 35.54
C GLU A 81 -35.41 -22.43 35.06
N SER A 82 -35.08 -23.74 34.95
CA SER A 82 -35.96 -24.94 35.05
C SER A 82 -35.99 -25.94 33.86
N GLU A 83 -35.04 -26.88 33.90
CA GLU A 83 -35.19 -28.36 33.97
C GLU A 83 -36.44 -29.09 33.39
N SER A 84 -36.25 -29.96 32.38
CA SER A 84 -36.33 -31.46 32.49
C SER A 84 -36.73 -32.21 31.19
N GLU A 85 -35.98 -33.29 30.94
CA GLU A 85 -36.31 -34.60 30.30
C GLU A 85 -36.73 -34.78 28.81
N ALA A 86 -35.74 -35.23 28.02
CA ALA A 86 -35.63 -36.54 27.35
C ALA A 86 -36.82 -37.19 26.58
N LYS A 87 -36.68 -37.32 25.24
CA LYS A 87 -36.59 -38.62 24.50
C LYS A 87 -36.35 -38.47 22.97
N LYS A 88 -35.45 -39.33 22.45
CA LYS A 88 -35.34 -39.97 21.10
C LYS A 88 -36.60 -39.88 20.20
N GLU A 89 -36.57 -39.86 18.87
CA GLU A 89 -35.67 -40.48 17.86
C GLU A 89 -36.04 -39.94 16.44
N GLU A 90 -35.08 -40.04 15.51
CA GLU A 90 -35.24 -40.32 14.07
C GLU A 90 -35.64 -39.24 13.04
N SER A 91 -34.60 -38.75 12.35
CA SER A 91 -34.45 -38.58 10.89
C SER A 91 -35.70 -38.41 10.00
N LYS A 92 -35.88 -37.20 9.44
CA LYS A 92 -36.08 -37.05 7.99
C LYS A 92 -35.76 -35.63 7.50
N GLU A 93 -34.80 -35.63 6.58
CA GLU A 93 -34.37 -34.63 5.61
C GLU A 93 -35.50 -33.76 5.03
N GLU A 94 -35.42 -32.44 5.19
CA GLU A 94 -36.03 -31.50 4.26
C GLU A 94 -35.09 -30.29 4.04
N SER A 95 -34.67 -30.20 2.79
CA SER A 95 -33.79 -29.19 2.20
C SER A 95 -34.33 -27.78 2.42
N LYS A 96 -33.52 -26.91 3.02
CA LYS A 96 -33.60 -25.46 2.84
C LYS A 96 -32.27 -24.98 2.30
N GLU A 97 -32.31 -24.56 1.04
CA GLU A 97 -31.23 -23.87 0.32
C GLU A 97 -30.54 -22.85 1.23
N LYS A 98 -29.28 -23.12 1.55
CA LYS A 98 -28.32 -22.04 1.84
C LYS A 98 -28.09 -21.29 0.53
N PRO A 99 -27.94 -19.96 0.56
CA PRO A 99 -27.43 -19.22 -0.57
C PRO A 99 -26.14 -19.88 -1.04
N LYS A 100 -26.09 -20.18 -2.33
CA LYS A 100 -24.88 -20.58 -3.04
C LYS A 100 -23.89 -19.43 -2.88
N GLU A 101 -23.06 -19.52 -1.84
CA GLU A 101 -21.77 -18.85 -1.82
C GLU A 101 -21.07 -19.40 -3.07
N GLU A 102 -20.94 -18.55 -4.09
CA GLU A 102 -20.10 -18.86 -5.22
C GLU A 102 -18.77 -19.33 -4.63
N PRO A 103 -18.22 -20.48 -5.05
CA PRO A 103 -16.89 -20.83 -4.63
C PRO A 103 -16.01 -19.67 -5.10
N LYS A 104 -15.45 -18.91 -4.13
CA LYS A 104 -14.23 -18.16 -4.39
C LYS A 104 -13.34 -19.15 -5.12
N LYS A 105 -12.99 -18.84 -6.36
CA LYS A 105 -11.92 -19.58 -7.03
C LYS A 105 -10.78 -19.60 -6.01
N GLU A 106 -10.41 -20.79 -5.57
CA GLU A 106 -9.14 -20.93 -4.88
C GLU A 106 -8.12 -20.55 -5.94
N ASP A 107 -7.65 -19.31 -5.87
CA ASP A 107 -6.51 -18.84 -6.64
C ASP A 107 -5.35 -19.74 -6.22
N GLU A 108 -5.11 -20.77 -7.02
CA GLU A 108 -4.20 -21.86 -6.67
C GLU A 108 -2.77 -21.32 -6.78
N ILE A 109 -2.26 -20.80 -5.66
CA ILE A 109 -0.85 -20.46 -5.54
C ILE A 109 -0.07 -21.77 -5.57
N ILE A 110 0.69 -21.99 -6.64
CA ILE A 110 1.51 -23.18 -6.86
C ILE A 110 2.98 -22.85 -6.64
N GLU A 111 3.68 -23.71 -5.91
CA GLU A 111 5.13 -23.69 -5.87
C GLU A 111 5.68 -24.21 -7.20
N VAL A 112 6.56 -23.43 -7.83
CA VAL A 112 7.16 -23.74 -9.14
C VAL A 112 8.66 -23.91 -9.01
N ALA A 113 9.24 -24.75 -9.87
CA ALA A 113 10.70 -24.88 -9.93
C ALA A 113 11.34 -23.60 -10.49
N SER A 114 12.56 -23.31 -10.03
CA SER A 114 13.42 -22.27 -10.59
C SER A 114 14.79 -22.87 -10.87
N ASP A 115 15.36 -22.52 -12.03
CA ASP A 115 16.73 -22.90 -12.41
C ASP A 115 17.79 -21.89 -11.89
N ASP A 116 17.34 -20.79 -11.27
CA ASP A 116 18.23 -19.77 -10.71
C ASP A 116 18.81 -20.24 -9.37
N PRO A 117 20.14 -20.34 -9.22
CA PRO A 117 20.77 -20.77 -7.97
C PRO A 117 20.55 -19.81 -6.80
N ASN A 118 20.14 -18.55 -7.07
CA ASN A 118 19.80 -17.58 -6.03
C ASN A 118 18.37 -17.74 -5.50
N VAL A 119 17.53 -18.59 -6.12
CA VAL A 119 16.14 -18.79 -5.70
C VAL A 119 16.04 -19.93 -4.70
N ILE A 120 15.43 -19.65 -3.55
CA ILE A 120 15.13 -20.62 -2.48
C ILE A 120 13.80 -21.30 -2.79
N LYS A 121 12.78 -20.51 -3.09
CA LYS A 121 11.44 -20.97 -3.49
C LYS A 121 10.82 -20.00 -4.48
N ALA A 122 10.01 -20.51 -5.38
CA ALA A 122 9.26 -19.70 -6.33
C ALA A 122 7.79 -20.09 -6.31
N TYR A 123 6.92 -19.09 -6.46
CA TYR A 123 5.48 -19.25 -6.43
C TYR A 123 4.87 -18.55 -7.63
N SER A 124 3.91 -19.21 -8.26
CA SER A 124 3.08 -18.68 -9.34
C SER A 124 1.63 -18.78 -8.93
N GLY A 125 0.81 -17.83 -9.35
CA GLY A 125 -0.60 -17.78 -8.97
C GLY A 125 -1.34 -16.75 -9.80
N GLU A 126 -2.66 -16.81 -9.72
CA GLU A 126 -3.56 -15.88 -10.39
C GLU A 126 -4.02 -14.82 -9.38
N TRP A 127 -3.12 -13.89 -9.03
CA TRP A 127 -3.46 -12.80 -8.12
C TRP A 127 -4.26 -11.71 -8.83
N GLU A 128 -5.24 -11.13 -8.14
CA GLU A 128 -5.95 -9.96 -8.65
C GLU A 128 -5.02 -8.73 -8.73
N PRO A 129 -5.19 -7.85 -9.73
CA PRO A 129 -4.43 -6.61 -9.82
C PRO A 129 -4.76 -5.66 -8.67
N VAL A 130 -3.77 -4.88 -8.24
CA VAL A 130 -4.02 -3.76 -7.33
C VAL A 130 -4.73 -2.65 -8.09
N GLU A 131 -5.92 -2.29 -7.63
CA GLU A 131 -6.75 -1.26 -8.24
C GLU A 131 -5.97 0.04 -8.47
N THR A 132 -6.09 0.56 -9.69
CA THR A 132 -5.50 1.84 -10.09
C THR A 132 -6.57 2.84 -10.53
N SER A 133 -6.26 4.13 -10.37
CA SER A 133 -7.03 5.21 -11.00
C SER A 133 -6.40 5.68 -12.32
N GLN A 134 -5.25 5.13 -12.69
CA GLN A 134 -4.59 5.43 -13.95
C GLN A 134 -5.29 4.73 -15.11
N GLY A 135 -5.24 5.30 -16.32
CA GLY A 135 -5.80 4.65 -17.50
C GLY A 135 -5.28 5.24 -18.79
N GLY A 136 -5.46 4.49 -19.89
CA GLY A 136 -4.93 4.84 -21.20
C GLY A 136 -3.47 4.42 -21.34
N PRO A 137 -2.73 4.95 -22.34
CA PRO A 137 -1.34 4.57 -22.56
C PRO A 137 -0.51 4.79 -21.29
N HIS A 138 0.03 3.70 -20.75
CA HIS A 138 0.76 3.69 -19.48
C HIS A 138 2.28 3.65 -19.73
N VAL A 139 3.01 4.44 -18.96
CA VAL A 139 4.48 4.38 -18.86
C VAL A 139 4.81 4.41 -17.38
N THR A 140 5.53 3.38 -16.91
CA THR A 140 5.84 3.25 -15.48
C THR A 140 6.67 4.43 -14.98
N ASN A 141 6.17 5.10 -13.96
CA ASN A 141 6.85 6.15 -13.25
C ASN A 141 7.60 5.58 -12.05
N TYR A 142 8.92 5.44 -12.17
CA TYR A 142 9.77 4.89 -11.12
C TYR A 142 10.15 5.89 -10.02
N GLU A 143 9.67 7.14 -10.05
CA GLU A 143 9.99 8.12 -8.99
C GLU A 143 9.35 7.75 -7.65
N ASP A 144 10.09 7.95 -6.55
CA ASP A 144 9.59 7.64 -5.20
C ASP A 144 8.27 8.38 -4.92
N GLY A 145 7.27 7.64 -4.43
CA GLY A 145 5.94 8.17 -4.14
C GLY A 145 5.04 8.39 -5.36
N SER A 146 5.46 7.97 -6.56
CA SER A 146 4.55 7.87 -7.70
C SER A 146 3.42 6.89 -7.43
N ALA A 147 2.32 7.02 -8.18
CA ALA A 147 1.22 6.06 -8.12
C ALA A 147 1.72 4.63 -8.42
N ASP A 148 2.60 4.45 -9.41
CA ASP A 148 3.17 3.15 -9.74
C ASP A 148 3.99 2.55 -8.60
N ARG A 149 4.87 3.34 -7.97
CA ARG A 149 5.68 2.82 -6.85
C ARG A 149 4.81 2.41 -5.66
N ILE A 150 3.74 3.16 -5.40
CA ILE A 150 2.77 2.82 -4.34
C ILE A 150 2.00 1.54 -4.71
N GLU A 151 1.52 1.43 -5.94
CA GLU A 151 0.76 0.26 -6.42
C GLU A 151 1.63 -1.00 -6.48
N ILE A 152 2.87 -0.92 -6.98
CA ILE A 152 3.85 -2.03 -7.02
C ILE A 152 4.18 -2.51 -5.60
N ARG A 153 4.38 -1.58 -4.66
CA ARG A 153 4.62 -1.91 -3.25
C ARG A 153 3.45 -2.63 -2.62
N ARG A 154 2.22 -2.16 -2.86
CA ARG A 154 0.99 -2.82 -2.40
C ARG A 154 0.82 -4.22 -2.97
N ALA A 155 1.03 -4.37 -4.28
CA ALA A 155 0.93 -5.65 -4.98
C ALA A 155 1.95 -6.65 -4.41
N THR A 156 3.17 -6.17 -4.16
CA THR A 156 4.25 -6.95 -3.52
C THR A 156 3.86 -7.37 -2.09
N SER A 157 3.32 -6.46 -1.30
CA SER A 157 2.85 -6.75 0.07
C SER A 157 1.75 -7.81 0.09
N GLN A 158 0.78 -7.71 -0.82
CA GLN A 158 -0.37 -8.61 -0.92
C GLN A 158 0.03 -10.07 -1.16
N VAL A 159 1.02 -10.32 -2.02
CA VAL A 159 1.41 -11.68 -2.42
C VAL A 159 2.47 -12.30 -1.52
N THR A 160 3.38 -11.48 -0.99
CA THR A 160 4.46 -11.96 -0.11
C THR A 160 3.99 -12.09 1.34
N GLY A 161 2.93 -11.37 1.72
CA GLY A 161 2.48 -11.25 3.11
C GLY A 161 3.36 -10.30 3.95
N VAL A 162 4.37 -9.67 3.36
CA VAL A 162 5.25 -8.71 4.03
C VAL A 162 4.50 -7.39 4.15
N SER A 163 4.32 -6.89 5.38
CA SER A 163 3.73 -5.58 5.63
C SER A 163 4.55 -4.47 4.97
N GLU A 164 3.91 -3.44 4.41
CA GLU A 164 4.61 -2.29 3.81
C GLU A 164 5.57 -1.58 4.80
N ASP A 165 5.27 -1.61 6.11
CA ASP A 165 6.11 -1.03 7.16
C ASP A 165 7.34 -1.90 7.48
N ASP A 166 7.28 -3.19 7.18
CA ASP A 166 8.37 -4.17 7.37
C ASP A 166 9.16 -4.40 6.06
N MET A 167 8.91 -3.57 5.04
CA MET A 167 9.43 -3.74 3.70
C MET A 167 10.46 -2.66 3.37
N ILE A 168 11.71 -3.07 3.15
CA ILE A 168 12.72 -2.24 2.49
C ILE A 168 12.75 -2.60 1.02
N GLU A 169 12.42 -1.64 0.17
CA GLU A 169 12.48 -1.79 -1.27
C GLU A 169 13.90 -1.51 -1.76
N TYR A 170 14.56 -2.53 -2.31
CA TYR A 170 15.93 -2.45 -2.83
C TYR A 170 15.98 -2.04 -4.30
N TRP A 171 15.01 -2.53 -5.07
CA TRP A 171 14.96 -2.32 -6.51
C TRP A 171 13.53 -2.37 -7.03
N VAL A 172 13.22 -1.46 -7.95
CA VAL A 172 12.05 -1.55 -8.83
C VAL A 172 12.50 -1.11 -10.22
N GLY A 173 12.28 -1.96 -11.22
CA GLY A 173 12.71 -1.66 -12.58
C GLY A 173 12.03 -2.54 -13.62
N SER A 174 12.14 -2.16 -14.89
CA SER A 174 11.58 -2.90 -16.01
C SER A 174 12.13 -4.33 -16.06
N ASP A 175 11.22 -5.30 -16.20
CA ASP A 175 11.58 -6.71 -16.39
C ASP A 175 11.91 -6.97 -17.86
N GLY A 176 13.16 -7.33 -18.15
CA GLY A 176 13.62 -7.64 -19.51
C GLY A 176 13.54 -6.47 -20.51
N GLY A 177 13.36 -5.23 -20.05
CA GLY A 177 13.18 -4.05 -20.91
C GLY A 177 11.77 -3.89 -21.49
N ALA A 178 10.80 -4.67 -21.02
CA ALA A 178 9.39 -4.51 -21.38
C ALA A 178 8.78 -3.31 -20.63
N GLU A 179 7.96 -2.52 -21.32
CA GLU A 179 7.35 -1.30 -20.77
C GLU A 179 6.21 -1.61 -19.79
N ASP A 180 5.58 -2.78 -19.94
CA ASP A 180 4.43 -3.26 -19.17
C ASP A 180 4.81 -4.27 -18.08
N LYS A 181 6.10 -4.55 -17.89
CA LYS A 181 6.56 -5.52 -16.89
C LYS A 181 7.60 -4.92 -15.98
N VAL A 182 7.47 -5.23 -14.69
CA VAL A 182 8.34 -4.73 -13.64
C VAL A 182 8.79 -5.87 -12.75
N THR A 183 10.03 -5.79 -12.30
CA THR A 183 10.54 -6.57 -11.17
C THR A 183 10.70 -5.65 -9.96
N SER A 184 10.22 -6.10 -8.80
CA SER A 184 10.50 -5.48 -7.50
C SER A 184 11.31 -6.45 -6.63
N THR A 185 12.39 -5.97 -6.01
CA THR A 185 13.12 -6.72 -4.99
C THR A 185 13.00 -6.01 -3.65
N ILE A 186 12.57 -6.74 -2.63
CA ILE A 186 12.37 -6.23 -1.27
C ILE A 186 13.14 -7.08 -0.24
N LEU A 187 13.35 -6.49 0.93
CA LEU A 187 13.81 -7.15 2.14
C LEU A 187 12.72 -7.01 3.22
N GLU A 188 12.29 -8.13 3.79
CA GLU A 188 11.49 -8.16 5.01
C GLU A 188 12.41 -7.93 6.21
N THR A 189 12.23 -6.84 6.96
CA THR A 189 13.19 -6.45 8.00
C THR A 189 13.13 -7.35 9.22
N SER A 190 11.97 -7.90 9.56
CA SER A 190 11.78 -8.78 10.70
C SER A 190 12.46 -10.14 10.55
N THR A 191 12.43 -10.72 9.34
CA THR A 191 12.98 -12.06 9.05
C THR A 191 14.32 -12.01 8.32
N GLN A 192 14.70 -10.85 7.79
CA GLN A 192 15.86 -10.67 6.90
C GLN A 192 15.78 -11.53 5.63
N ARG A 193 14.57 -11.74 5.09
CA ARG A 193 14.34 -12.49 3.84
C ARG A 193 14.20 -11.54 2.66
N TYR A 194 14.80 -11.92 1.55
CA TYR A 194 14.63 -11.21 0.28
C TYR A 194 13.54 -11.85 -0.55
N TYR A 195 12.72 -10.99 -1.17
CA TYR A 195 11.71 -11.41 -2.14
C TYR A 195 11.91 -10.67 -3.45
N LYS A 196 11.79 -11.39 -4.56
CA LYS A 196 11.74 -10.84 -5.92
C LYS A 196 10.35 -11.10 -6.49
N VAL A 197 9.66 -10.04 -6.90
CA VAL A 197 8.28 -10.07 -7.38
C VAL A 197 8.25 -9.59 -8.83
N TYR A 198 7.50 -10.31 -9.67
CA TYR A 198 7.33 -10.03 -11.09
C TYR A 198 5.90 -9.55 -11.31
N LEU A 199 5.76 -8.33 -11.83
CA LEU A 199 4.49 -7.66 -12.03
C LEU A 199 4.28 -7.33 -13.51
N THR A 200 3.03 -7.38 -13.96
CA THR A 200 2.60 -6.92 -15.28
C THR A 200 1.50 -5.87 -15.10
N TRP A 201 1.56 -4.81 -15.91
CA TRP A 201 0.55 -3.77 -15.96
C TRP A 201 -0.68 -4.25 -16.73
N ASN A 202 -1.85 -4.14 -16.11
CA ASN A 202 -3.13 -4.34 -16.78
C ASN A 202 -3.84 -2.99 -16.95
N ASP A 203 -4.09 -2.58 -18.19
CA ASP A 203 -4.67 -1.27 -18.50
C ASP A 203 -6.02 -1.07 -17.80
N GLY A 204 -6.11 0.03 -17.03
CA GLY A 204 -7.27 0.38 -16.22
C GLY A 204 -7.54 -0.51 -15.00
N GLN A 205 -6.73 -1.55 -14.75
CA GLN A 205 -6.87 -2.41 -13.57
C GLN A 205 -5.72 -2.22 -12.59
N GLY A 206 -4.50 -2.00 -13.08
CA GLY A 206 -3.31 -1.72 -12.28
C GLY A 206 -2.26 -2.82 -12.35
N TRP A 207 -1.34 -2.83 -11.37
CA TRP A 207 -0.25 -3.78 -11.31
C TRP A 207 -0.72 -5.14 -10.79
N GLN A 208 -0.48 -6.20 -11.57
CA GLN A 208 -0.78 -7.58 -11.21
C GLN A 208 0.51 -8.36 -11.01
N VAL A 209 0.63 -9.09 -9.91
CA VAL A 209 1.73 -10.04 -9.72
C VAL A 209 1.48 -11.29 -10.56
N THR A 210 2.54 -11.81 -11.18
CA THR A 210 2.51 -13.05 -11.95
C THR A 210 3.36 -14.16 -11.34
N ARG A 211 4.39 -13.77 -10.57
CA ARG A 211 5.30 -14.68 -9.87
C ARG A 211 5.98 -13.93 -8.72
N TYR A 212 6.32 -14.64 -7.65
CA TYR A 212 7.31 -14.15 -6.69
C TYR A 212 8.25 -15.26 -6.24
N GLU A 213 9.43 -14.86 -5.77
CA GLU A 213 10.51 -15.76 -5.37
C GLU A 213 11.08 -15.30 -4.03
N GLU A 214 11.34 -16.24 -3.13
CA GLU A 214 12.23 -16.03 -1.99
C GLU A 214 13.66 -16.30 -2.47
N ILE A 215 14.58 -15.36 -2.27
CA ILE A 215 15.95 -15.43 -2.77
C ILE A 215 16.98 -15.30 -1.63
N TYR A 216 18.21 -15.77 -1.85
CA TYR A 216 19.25 -15.69 -0.81
C TYR A 216 19.73 -14.25 -0.58
N ASP A 217 20.00 -13.52 -1.65
CA ASP A 217 20.43 -12.13 -1.60
C ASP A 217 20.01 -11.32 -2.84
N PHE A 218 20.12 -10.00 -2.76
CA PHE A 218 19.93 -9.12 -3.91
C PHE A 218 21.21 -9.06 -4.75
N ILE A 219 21.10 -9.48 -6.02
CA ILE A 219 22.18 -9.43 -7.02
C ILE A 219 21.75 -8.46 -8.13
N GLN A 220 22.65 -7.53 -8.50
CA GLN A 220 22.42 -6.53 -9.54
C GLN A 220 23.07 -6.92 -10.88
#